data_AF-A0A316MDA3-F1
#
_entry.id   AF-A0A316MDA3-F1
#
_cell.length_a   1.000
_cell.length_b   1.000
_cell.length_c   1.000
_cell.angle_alpha   90.00
_cell.angle_beta   90.00
_cell.angle_gamma   90.00
#
_symmetry.space_group_name_H-M   'P 1'
#
loop_
_entity.id
_entity.type
_entity.pdbx_description
1 polymer ?
#
loop_
_entity_poly.entity_id
_entity_poly.type
_entity_poly.pdbx_seq_one_letter_code
_entity_poly.pdbx_strand_id
1 'polypeptide(L)'
;MAVNIKSKDPKNSTRRAALSLIFITLLLLIYCHYMQHALIQLSFCRSLVIIIYLMVKKTKYYFNTFNVIIIERSFYKEDNNLSRFKKNFFTAIKFICAIGVVFVILFACSFFQGWVNVKDDGTLASSKTPKNVLKSKYVPKINSSDMNVSKVSDVKFCFLGKDFSKNPSIYYKAQRYYLPLDKVCSNLGFSFDSSNGIITISKEDFKASINVSSNTLSKISSDSKLRGEVLNEDDTVFLSVSDIENIFDLNADFNFKDKTINFVHNASFQKSDSPKTGRAAFIRLEDFGASPYMQKDTTQKKFKVFADFLGSNNIKFHIAWVPRYKDPENNIDNDLLTNNSIENVGFVNMMDRLILNGGELGLHGYTHQYGSEISFEGTELSKKANASEEETRKVIESGIDTSSALNLPVTFYESPHYKATSKQLKIIEEYFQYLYQPAGIIDFTILRRKGDNLYIPTPLSYVKDLNVKPILRGLNHPLPYQLASLYYHPTKELDFIDVTFTEDKMFYTYDDNAPMKQIIKAIKDNGYVTAHVSDFRN
;
A
#
# COMPACT_ATOMS: atom_id res chain seq x y z
N MET A 1 51.37 -39.23 61.05
CA MET A 1 49.98 -39.43 60.60
C MET A 1 49.86 -38.91 59.19
N ALA A 2 49.81 -39.81 58.20
CA ALA A 2 49.56 -39.45 56.80
C ALA A 2 48.06 -39.27 56.59
N VAL A 3 47.63 -38.13 56.03
CA VAL A 3 46.26 -37.96 55.51
C VAL A 3 46.34 -37.85 54.00
N ASN A 4 45.78 -38.86 53.38
CA ASN A 4 45.71 -39.12 51.95
C ASN A 4 44.54 -38.30 51.34
N ILE A 5 44.82 -37.35 50.44
CA ILE A 5 43.78 -36.63 49.70
C ILE A 5 43.71 -37.20 48.27
N LYS A 6 42.61 -37.92 48.03
CA LYS A 6 42.18 -38.52 46.76
C LYS A 6 42.28 -37.54 45.58
N SER A 7 42.88 -38.01 44.50
CA SER A 7 42.87 -37.40 43.17
C SER A 7 41.44 -37.18 42.66
N LYS A 8 41.09 -35.95 42.31
CA LYS A 8 39.83 -35.63 41.60
C LYS A 8 39.90 -36.13 40.17
N ASP A 9 38.92 -36.97 39.81
CA ASP A 9 38.73 -37.60 38.50
C ASP A 9 38.65 -36.55 37.37
N PRO A 10 39.53 -36.61 36.34
CA PRO A 10 39.59 -35.65 35.24
C PRO A 10 38.30 -35.59 34.40
N LYS A 11 37.45 -36.63 34.43
CA LYS A 11 36.16 -36.64 33.70
C LYS A 11 35.15 -35.59 34.20
N ASN A 12 35.29 -35.12 35.44
CA ASN A 12 34.39 -34.11 36.02
C ASN A 12 34.73 -32.68 35.56
N SER A 13 35.98 -32.43 35.14
CA SER A 13 36.41 -31.10 34.66
C SER A 13 35.94 -30.82 33.22
N THR A 14 35.99 -31.84 32.35
CA THR A 14 35.52 -31.78 30.96
C THR A 14 34.01 -31.68 30.87
N ARG A 15 33.26 -32.35 31.76
CA ARG A 15 31.80 -32.17 31.86
C ARG A 15 31.40 -30.75 32.29
N ARG A 16 32.12 -30.15 33.24
CA ARG A 16 31.87 -28.75 33.66
C ARG A 16 32.19 -27.76 32.55
N ALA A 17 33.29 -27.95 31.81
CA ALA A 17 33.64 -27.11 30.67
C ALA A 17 32.60 -27.19 29.53
N ALA A 18 32.10 -28.40 29.24
CA ALA A 18 31.04 -28.60 28.25
C ALA A 18 29.71 -27.95 28.68
N LEU A 19 29.32 -28.08 29.95
CA LEU A 19 28.14 -27.42 30.51
C LEU A 19 28.26 -25.89 30.51
N SER A 20 29.44 -25.35 30.83
CA SER A 20 29.70 -23.91 30.72
C SER A 20 29.65 -23.42 29.27
N LEU A 21 30.12 -24.22 28.31
CA LEU A 21 30.06 -23.88 26.88
C LEU A 21 28.62 -23.89 26.35
N ILE A 22 27.80 -24.86 26.76
CA ILE A 22 26.37 -24.91 26.45
C ILE A 22 25.64 -23.71 27.06
N PHE A 23 25.95 -23.35 28.31
CA PHE A 23 25.36 -22.20 28.99
C PHE A 23 25.76 -20.87 28.35
N ILE A 24 27.02 -20.71 27.93
CA ILE A 24 27.51 -19.53 27.17
C ILE A 24 26.86 -19.46 25.79
N THR A 25 26.65 -20.60 25.13
CA THR A 25 25.99 -20.66 23.81
C THR A 25 24.51 -20.31 23.93
N LEU A 26 23.83 -20.76 24.98
CA LEU A 26 22.46 -20.35 25.29
C LEU A 26 22.38 -18.85 25.62
N LEU A 27 23.30 -18.32 26.42
CA LEU A 27 23.38 -16.88 26.72
C LEU A 27 23.66 -16.04 25.46
N LEU A 28 24.49 -16.52 24.53
CA LEU A 28 24.74 -15.87 23.25
C LEU A 28 23.52 -15.91 22.31
N LEU A 29 22.77 -17.01 22.30
CA LEU A 29 21.52 -17.10 21.54
C LEU A 29 20.44 -16.19 22.14
N ILE A 30 20.33 -16.12 23.47
CA ILE A 30 19.42 -15.20 24.17
C ILE A 30 19.85 -13.75 23.97
N TYR A 31 21.16 -13.45 23.94
CA TYR A 31 21.69 -12.11 23.69
C TYR A 31 21.53 -11.68 22.22
N CYS A 32 21.71 -12.59 21.27
CA CYS A 32 21.35 -12.36 19.86
C CYS A 32 19.85 -12.16 19.66
N HIS A 33 19.02 -12.81 20.49
CA HIS A 33 17.57 -12.61 20.51
C HIS A 33 17.18 -11.25 21.13
N TYR A 34 17.91 -10.78 22.15
CA TYR A 34 17.66 -9.49 22.82
C TYR A 34 18.20 -8.27 22.05
N MET A 35 19.29 -8.43 21.28
CA MET A 35 19.92 -7.33 20.51
C MET A 35 19.20 -6.98 19.19
N GLN A 36 18.04 -7.59 18.93
CA GLN A 36 17.12 -7.21 17.85
C GLN A 36 16.36 -5.88 18.11
N HIS A 37 16.61 -5.22 19.24
CA HIS A 37 16.05 -3.90 19.56
C HIS A 37 17.15 -2.82 19.63
N ALA A 38 17.38 -2.08 18.52
CA ALA A 38 17.70 -0.63 18.45
C ALA A 38 18.44 -0.21 17.15
N LEU A 39 17.71 0.54 16.30
CA LEU A 39 18.08 1.74 15.49
C LEU A 39 19.33 1.77 14.56
N ILE A 40 18.97 1.90 13.27
CA ILE A 40 19.45 2.84 12.22
C ILE A 40 20.76 2.52 11.45
N GLN A 41 20.52 2.31 10.15
CA GLN A 41 21.47 2.18 9.04
C GLN A 41 22.28 3.45 8.79
N LEU A 42 23.53 3.40 9.23
CA LEU A 42 24.75 4.01 8.66
C LEU A 42 25.90 3.79 9.66
N SER A 43 25.56 3.59 10.94
CA SER A 43 26.49 3.08 11.93
C SER A 43 26.74 1.57 11.78
N PHE A 44 25.85 0.77 11.18
CA PHE A 44 25.97 -0.70 11.24
C PHE A 44 27.27 -1.27 10.64
N CYS A 45 27.80 -0.70 9.55
CA CYS A 45 29.11 -1.15 9.05
C CYS A 45 30.28 -0.70 9.96
N ARG A 46 30.23 0.52 10.52
CA ARG A 46 31.26 1.00 11.46
C ARG A 46 31.16 0.32 12.82
N SER A 47 29.97 0.13 13.35
CA SER A 47 29.65 -0.55 14.59
C SER A 47 29.90 -2.04 14.48
N LEU A 48 29.61 -2.72 13.36
CA LEU A 48 29.98 -4.12 13.17
C LEU A 48 31.50 -4.28 13.03
N VAL A 49 32.20 -3.36 12.37
CA VAL A 49 33.69 -3.34 12.33
C VAL A 49 34.29 -3.01 13.70
N ILE A 50 33.71 -2.07 14.45
CA ILE A 50 34.11 -1.73 15.83
C ILE A 50 33.77 -2.87 16.78
N ILE A 51 32.67 -3.58 16.61
CA ILE A 51 32.27 -4.74 17.42
C ILE A 51 33.13 -5.93 17.08
N ILE A 52 33.44 -6.20 15.81
CA ILE A 52 34.43 -7.23 15.42
C ILE A 52 35.81 -6.87 15.98
N TYR A 53 36.22 -5.60 15.90
CA TYR A 53 37.47 -5.10 16.47
C TYR A 53 37.49 -5.21 18.00
N LEU A 54 36.42 -4.83 18.69
CA LEU A 54 36.27 -4.91 20.14
C LEU A 54 36.11 -6.35 20.63
N MET A 55 35.47 -7.23 19.85
CA MET A 55 35.43 -8.68 20.11
C MET A 55 36.83 -9.24 19.98
N VAL A 56 37.55 -8.98 18.88
CA VAL A 56 38.96 -9.38 18.73
C VAL A 56 39.83 -8.83 19.86
N LYS A 57 39.60 -7.59 20.33
CA LYS A 57 40.33 -6.95 21.44
C LYS A 57 39.94 -7.50 22.82
N LYS A 58 38.66 -7.80 23.07
CA LYS A 58 38.17 -8.44 24.31
C LYS A 58 38.52 -9.92 24.38
N THR A 59 38.54 -10.64 23.26
CA THR A 59 39.08 -12.01 23.21
C THR A 59 40.58 -11.98 23.55
N LYS A 60 41.33 -10.96 23.12
CA LYS A 60 42.72 -10.73 23.55
C LYS A 60 42.83 -10.42 25.06
N TYR A 61 41.87 -9.71 25.64
CA TYR A 61 41.84 -9.35 27.07
C TYR A 61 41.44 -10.53 27.98
N TYR A 62 40.35 -11.23 27.68
CA TYR A 62 39.92 -12.44 28.42
C TYR A 62 40.95 -13.57 28.33
N PHE A 63 41.70 -13.68 27.23
CA PHE A 63 42.79 -14.64 27.12
C PHE A 63 44.10 -14.19 27.77
N ASN A 64 44.33 -12.88 27.97
CA ASN A 64 45.40 -12.45 28.86
C ASN A 64 45.07 -12.81 30.32
N THR A 65 43.81 -12.72 30.75
CA THR A 65 43.38 -13.22 32.06
C THR A 65 43.44 -14.76 32.13
N PHE A 66 43.16 -15.47 31.02
CA PHE A 66 43.31 -16.93 30.94
C PHE A 66 44.78 -17.37 30.89
N ASN A 67 45.67 -16.58 30.29
CA ASN A 67 47.12 -16.78 30.35
C ASN A 67 47.65 -16.51 31.78
N VAL A 68 47.12 -15.52 32.51
CA VAL A 68 47.46 -15.31 33.93
C VAL A 68 47.02 -16.50 34.80
N ILE A 69 45.87 -17.12 34.51
CA ILE A 69 45.41 -18.32 35.25
C ILE A 69 46.21 -19.58 34.85
N ILE A 70 46.80 -19.64 33.67
CA ILE A 70 47.65 -20.76 33.22
C ILE A 70 49.13 -20.56 33.59
N ILE A 71 49.60 -19.34 33.79
CA ILE A 71 50.99 -19.04 34.18
C ILE A 71 51.28 -19.48 35.64
N GLU A 72 50.28 -19.68 36.50
CA GLU A 72 50.48 -20.33 37.80
C GLU A 72 50.65 -21.87 37.71
N ARG A 73 50.53 -22.47 36.51
CA ARG A 73 50.82 -23.89 36.29
C ARG A 73 51.53 -24.13 34.96
N SER A 74 52.79 -23.72 34.86
CA SER A 74 53.70 -24.31 33.87
C SER A 74 55.17 -24.27 34.31
N PHE A 75 55.55 -25.16 35.22
CA PHE A 75 56.73 -25.98 34.95
C PHE A 75 56.20 -27.20 34.21
N TYR A 76 56.29 -27.24 32.87
CA TYR A 76 56.45 -28.43 32.03
C TYR A 76 56.28 -28.04 30.55
N LYS A 77 57.27 -28.45 29.75
CA LYS A 77 57.38 -28.41 28.28
C LYS A 77 56.11 -28.03 27.50
N GLU A 78 56.23 -27.00 26.67
CA GLU A 78 55.26 -26.68 25.60
C GLU A 78 55.01 -27.91 24.73
N ASP A 79 53.83 -28.49 24.91
CA ASP A 79 53.35 -29.59 24.10
C ASP A 79 52.84 -29.02 22.76
N ASN A 80 53.58 -29.26 21.68
CA ASN A 80 53.29 -28.77 20.31
C ASN A 80 51.83 -29.01 19.87
N ASN A 81 51.17 -30.01 20.45
CA ASN A 81 49.77 -30.32 20.21
C ASN A 81 48.79 -29.26 20.72
N LEU A 82 49.06 -28.61 21.87
CA LEU A 82 48.17 -27.59 22.43
C LEU A 82 48.22 -26.28 21.63
N SER A 83 49.41 -25.90 21.17
CA SER A 83 49.61 -24.75 20.26
C SER A 83 48.89 -24.97 18.93
N ARG A 84 49.03 -26.17 18.34
CA ARG A 84 48.34 -26.57 17.11
C ARG A 84 46.83 -26.61 17.27
N PHE A 85 46.32 -27.12 18.39
CA PHE A 85 44.89 -27.13 18.71
C PHE A 85 44.31 -25.72 18.81
N LYS A 86 44.97 -24.82 19.56
CA LYS A 86 44.57 -23.40 19.67
C LYS A 86 44.52 -22.74 18.29
N LYS A 87 45.57 -22.93 17.47
CA LYS A 87 45.63 -22.37 16.11
C LYS A 87 44.49 -22.89 15.22
N ASN A 88 44.22 -24.19 15.26
CA ASN A 88 43.13 -24.80 14.49
C ASN A 88 41.75 -24.31 14.98
N PHE A 89 41.55 -24.19 16.29
CA PHE A 89 40.33 -23.67 16.88
C PHE A 89 40.07 -22.21 16.50
N PHE A 90 41.09 -21.34 16.55
CA PHE A 90 40.95 -19.95 16.11
C PHE A 90 40.68 -19.84 14.61
N THR A 91 41.30 -20.69 13.79
CA THR A 91 41.00 -20.75 12.35
C THR A 91 39.57 -21.18 12.10
N ALA A 92 39.06 -22.18 12.82
CA ALA A 92 37.68 -22.64 12.72
C ALA A 92 36.68 -21.55 13.13
N ILE A 93 36.92 -20.83 14.23
CA ILE A 93 36.07 -19.69 14.63
C ILE A 93 36.07 -18.60 13.56
N LYS A 94 37.23 -18.22 13.03
CA LYS A 94 37.30 -17.21 11.95
C LYS A 94 36.52 -17.65 10.72
N PHE A 95 36.60 -18.94 10.36
CA PHE A 95 35.86 -19.51 9.26
C PHE A 95 34.34 -19.49 9.52
N ILE A 96 33.89 -19.88 10.71
CA ILE A 96 32.48 -19.81 11.12
C ILE A 96 31.97 -18.36 11.12
N CYS A 97 32.75 -17.41 11.63
CA CYS A 97 32.39 -15.99 11.59
C CYS A 97 32.33 -15.46 10.16
N ALA A 98 33.26 -15.84 9.29
CA ALA A 98 33.23 -15.46 7.87
C ALA A 98 32.00 -16.03 7.16
N ILE A 99 31.66 -17.30 7.39
CA ILE A 99 30.42 -17.92 6.89
C ILE A 99 29.21 -17.18 7.44
N GLY A 100 29.20 -16.84 8.73
CA GLY A 100 28.11 -16.08 9.35
C GLY A 100 27.92 -14.70 8.71
N VAL A 101 29.01 -13.98 8.41
CA VAL A 101 28.96 -12.69 7.70
C VAL A 101 28.43 -12.86 6.29
N VAL A 102 28.90 -13.87 5.55
CA VAL A 102 28.40 -14.19 4.21
C VAL A 102 26.90 -14.53 4.27
N PHE A 103 26.47 -15.31 5.25
CA PHE A 103 25.07 -15.68 5.42
C PHE A 103 24.17 -14.47 5.74
N VAL A 104 24.65 -13.55 6.58
CA VAL A 104 23.97 -12.27 6.87
C VAL A 104 23.88 -11.42 5.61
N ILE A 105 24.94 -11.33 4.81
CA ILE A 105 24.92 -10.60 3.53
C ILE A 105 23.92 -11.23 2.56
N LEU A 106 23.94 -12.55 2.40
CA LEU A 106 23.00 -13.28 1.53
C LEU A 106 21.54 -13.08 1.96
N PHE A 107 21.29 -13.05 3.27
CA PHE A 107 19.96 -12.79 3.82
C PHE A 107 19.54 -11.33 3.63
N ALA A 108 20.44 -10.37 3.87
CA ALA A 108 20.19 -8.94 3.69
C ALA A 108 19.97 -8.55 2.21
N CYS A 109 20.60 -9.26 1.28
CA CYS A 109 20.43 -9.09 -0.16
C CYS A 109 19.31 -9.96 -0.75
N SER A 110 18.36 -10.44 0.06
CA SER A 110 17.14 -11.10 -0.41
C SER A 110 17.38 -12.31 -1.33
N PHE A 111 18.54 -12.97 -1.25
CA PHE A 111 19.06 -13.83 -2.33
C PHE A 111 18.20 -15.06 -2.66
N PHE A 112 17.30 -15.44 -1.76
CA PHE A 112 16.50 -16.66 -1.87
C PHE A 112 15.03 -16.43 -2.28
N GLN A 113 14.57 -15.19 -2.49
CA GLN A 113 13.15 -14.96 -2.87
C GLN A 113 12.88 -15.08 -4.38
N GLY A 114 13.86 -14.76 -5.22
CA GLY A 114 13.67 -14.62 -6.67
C GLY A 114 13.01 -13.30 -7.06
N TRP A 115 13.01 -12.96 -8.34
CA TRP A 115 12.32 -11.76 -8.82
C TRP A 115 10.81 -11.97 -8.78
N VAL A 116 10.08 -10.92 -8.44
CA VAL A 116 8.64 -10.86 -8.63
C VAL A 116 8.39 -10.35 -10.03
N ASN A 117 7.68 -11.12 -10.85
CA ASN A 117 7.45 -10.80 -12.25
C ASN A 117 5.96 -10.80 -12.58
N VAL A 118 5.56 -9.91 -13.48
CA VAL A 118 4.24 -9.91 -14.12
C VAL A 118 4.27 -10.88 -15.30
N LYS A 119 3.31 -11.79 -15.36
CA LYS A 119 3.12 -12.76 -16.45
C LYS A 119 2.20 -12.21 -17.55
N ASP A 120 2.11 -12.92 -18.68
CA ASP A 120 1.33 -12.49 -19.84
C ASP A 120 -0.17 -12.32 -19.54
N ASP A 121 -0.69 -13.07 -18.57
CA ASP A 121 -2.07 -12.98 -18.08
C ASP A 121 -2.30 -11.85 -17.05
N GLY A 122 -1.25 -11.08 -16.75
CA GLY A 122 -1.27 -10.00 -15.76
C GLY A 122 -1.07 -10.44 -14.30
N THR A 123 -0.95 -11.74 -14.03
CA THR A 123 -0.72 -12.26 -12.67
C THR A 123 0.72 -12.12 -12.21
N LEU A 124 0.95 -12.11 -10.90
CA LEU A 124 2.27 -12.02 -10.29
C LEU A 124 2.87 -13.39 -9.96
N ALA A 125 4.03 -13.67 -10.53
CA ALA A 125 4.86 -14.83 -10.22
C ALA A 125 5.78 -14.56 -9.02
N SER A 126 5.64 -15.32 -7.94
CA SER A 126 6.56 -15.30 -6.80
C SER A 126 6.56 -16.63 -6.05
N SER A 127 7.71 -17.00 -5.47
CA SER A 127 7.79 -18.13 -4.53
C SER A 127 6.97 -17.90 -3.25
N LYS A 128 6.50 -16.67 -3.03
CA LYS A 128 5.73 -16.24 -1.86
C LYS A 128 4.24 -16.08 -2.14
N THR A 129 3.76 -16.32 -3.37
CA THR A 129 2.33 -16.21 -3.70
C THR A 129 1.48 -17.05 -2.73
N PRO A 130 0.38 -16.49 -2.17
CA PRO A 130 -0.56 -17.24 -1.35
C PRO A 130 -1.09 -18.48 -2.08
N LYS A 131 -1.40 -19.56 -1.35
CA LYS A 131 -1.93 -20.79 -1.98
C LYS A 131 -3.44 -20.73 -2.15
N ASN A 132 -4.13 -20.19 -1.16
CA ASN A 132 -5.58 -20.06 -1.15
C ASN A 132 -5.96 -18.59 -1.17
N VAL A 133 -7.13 -18.28 -1.71
CA VAL A 133 -7.74 -16.95 -1.58
C VAL A 133 -8.33 -16.85 -0.16
N LEU A 134 -7.90 -15.85 0.62
CA LEU A 134 -8.49 -15.58 1.92
C LEU A 134 -9.95 -15.12 1.71
N LYS A 135 -10.88 -15.77 2.41
CA LYS A 135 -12.23 -15.24 2.58
C LYS A 135 -12.31 -14.62 3.96
N SER A 136 -12.50 -13.30 4.02
CA SER A 136 -12.78 -12.61 5.28
C SER A 136 -13.98 -13.28 5.95
N LYS A 137 -13.89 -13.49 7.28
CA LYS A 137 -15.03 -13.98 8.06
C LYS A 137 -16.07 -12.89 8.32
N TYR A 138 -15.71 -11.64 8.08
CA TYR A 138 -16.57 -10.49 8.29
C TYR A 138 -17.37 -10.19 7.03
N VAL A 139 -18.69 -10.11 7.20
CA VAL A 139 -19.62 -9.61 6.19
C VAL A 139 -19.96 -8.17 6.57
N PRO A 140 -19.78 -7.19 5.65
CA PRO A 140 -20.14 -5.81 5.92
C PRO A 140 -21.59 -5.69 6.40
N LYS A 141 -21.81 -4.84 7.40
CA LYS A 141 -23.15 -4.59 7.97
C LYS A 141 -24.03 -3.73 7.07
N ILE A 142 -23.40 -2.98 6.18
CA ILE A 142 -24.04 -2.07 5.24
C ILE A 142 -23.36 -2.18 3.89
N ASN A 143 -24.15 -2.14 2.82
CA ASN A 143 -23.69 -2.20 1.44
C ASN A 143 -24.32 -1.05 0.65
N SER A 144 -23.83 -0.79 -0.56
CA SER A 144 -24.36 0.29 -1.41
C SER A 144 -25.85 0.17 -1.66
N SER A 145 -26.38 -1.06 -1.80
CA SER A 145 -27.82 -1.31 -1.97
C SER A 145 -28.66 -0.82 -0.80
N ASP A 146 -28.10 -0.82 0.41
CA ASP A 146 -28.78 -0.46 1.66
C ASP A 146 -28.83 1.07 1.88
N MET A 147 -28.09 1.84 1.06
CA MET A 147 -28.06 3.29 1.15
C MET A 147 -29.36 3.90 0.61
N ASN A 148 -29.87 4.92 1.29
CA ASN A 148 -31.10 5.58 0.86
C ASN A 148 -30.90 6.38 -0.43
N VAL A 149 -31.92 6.33 -1.29
CA VAL A 149 -32.09 7.21 -2.43
C VAL A 149 -32.87 8.45 -1.98
N SER A 150 -32.39 9.65 -2.29
CA SER A 150 -33.11 10.90 -2.01
C SER A 150 -33.08 11.86 -3.20
N LYS A 151 -34.12 12.69 -3.35
CA LYS A 151 -34.17 13.73 -4.40
C LYS A 151 -33.29 14.92 -4.01
N VAL A 152 -32.65 15.52 -5.01
CA VAL A 152 -31.80 16.71 -4.89
C VAL A 152 -32.34 17.81 -5.81
N SER A 153 -32.38 19.04 -5.32
CA SER A 153 -32.89 20.20 -6.08
C SER A 153 -31.98 21.43 -6.05
N ASP A 154 -30.94 21.42 -5.21
CA ASP A 154 -30.04 22.56 -5.00
C ASP A 154 -28.74 22.49 -5.82
N VAL A 155 -28.62 21.50 -6.72
CA VAL A 155 -27.47 21.30 -7.61
C VAL A 155 -27.91 21.45 -9.06
N LYS A 156 -27.16 22.25 -9.83
CA LYS A 156 -27.42 22.48 -11.24
C LYS A 156 -26.44 21.69 -12.09
N PHE A 157 -26.92 21.19 -13.21
CA PHE A 157 -26.11 20.45 -14.17
C PHE A 157 -26.07 21.18 -15.50
N CYS A 158 -24.93 21.12 -16.17
CA CYS A 158 -24.75 21.58 -17.53
C CYS A 158 -24.06 20.49 -18.35
N PHE A 159 -24.34 20.44 -19.64
CA PHE A 159 -23.63 19.60 -20.60
C PHE A 159 -23.07 20.49 -21.70
N LEU A 160 -21.75 20.56 -21.80
CA LEU A 160 -21.04 21.36 -22.79
C LEU A 160 -21.52 22.83 -22.78
N GLY A 161 -21.64 23.40 -21.57
CA GLY A 161 -22.09 24.77 -21.35
C GLY A 161 -23.61 24.97 -21.42
N LYS A 162 -24.36 23.97 -21.89
CA LYS A 162 -25.82 24.05 -22.03
C LYS A 162 -26.50 23.57 -20.76
N ASP A 163 -27.49 24.34 -20.34
CA ASP A 163 -28.24 24.07 -19.12
C ASP A 163 -29.04 22.75 -19.22
N PHE A 164 -28.89 21.89 -18.21
CA PHE A 164 -29.65 20.65 -18.04
C PHE A 164 -30.90 20.85 -17.16
N SER A 165 -31.23 22.09 -16.77
CA SER A 165 -32.23 22.43 -15.74
C SER A 165 -33.70 22.35 -16.15
N LYS A 166 -34.06 22.00 -17.40
CA LYS A 166 -35.46 21.84 -17.82
C LYS A 166 -36.11 20.53 -17.28
N ASN A 167 -35.99 20.34 -15.96
CA ASN A 167 -36.60 19.37 -15.05
C ASN A 167 -36.27 17.87 -15.22
N PRO A 168 -35.00 17.46 -15.11
CA PRO A 168 -34.69 16.11 -14.67
C PRO A 168 -34.75 16.02 -13.14
N SER A 169 -35.47 15.03 -12.59
CA SER A 169 -35.29 14.62 -11.20
C SER A 169 -33.83 14.24 -10.99
N ILE A 170 -33.17 14.81 -9.99
CA ILE A 170 -31.81 14.39 -9.61
C ILE A 170 -31.92 13.58 -8.34
N TYR A 171 -31.20 12.46 -8.29
CA TYR A 171 -31.14 11.61 -7.11
C TYR A 171 -29.75 11.60 -6.50
N TYR A 172 -29.70 11.37 -5.19
CA TYR A 172 -28.49 11.16 -4.42
C TYR A 172 -28.56 9.78 -3.76
N LYS A 173 -27.46 9.03 -3.85
CA LYS A 173 -27.26 7.78 -3.13
C LYS A 173 -25.75 7.53 -2.94
N ALA A 174 -25.34 7.14 -1.74
CA ALA A 174 -23.97 6.72 -1.44
C ALA A 174 -22.89 7.70 -1.97
N GLN A 175 -23.04 8.99 -1.65
CA GLN A 175 -22.14 10.08 -2.10
C GLN A 175 -22.01 10.19 -3.62
N ARG A 176 -23.09 9.92 -4.37
CA ARG A 176 -23.15 10.10 -5.82
C ARG A 176 -24.46 10.78 -6.21
N TYR A 177 -24.37 11.69 -7.18
CA TYR A 177 -25.55 12.19 -7.88
C TYR A 177 -25.85 11.32 -9.09
N TYR A 178 -27.14 11.18 -9.38
CA TYR A 178 -27.70 10.34 -10.43
C TYR A 178 -28.58 11.19 -11.36
N LEU A 179 -28.32 11.05 -12.66
CA LEU A 179 -29.01 11.81 -13.72
C LEU A 179 -29.84 10.85 -14.60
N PRO A 180 -31.00 11.29 -15.11
CA PRO A 180 -31.84 10.46 -15.96
C PRO A 180 -31.15 10.21 -17.31
N LEU A 181 -30.95 8.94 -17.62
CA LEU A 181 -30.15 8.49 -18.76
C LEU A 181 -30.76 8.91 -20.10
N ASP A 182 -32.09 8.91 -20.22
CA ASP A 182 -32.79 9.34 -21.43
C ASP A 182 -32.47 10.80 -21.78
N LYS A 183 -32.43 11.68 -20.78
CA LYS A 183 -32.09 13.10 -20.95
C LYS A 183 -30.61 13.30 -21.23
N VAL A 184 -29.74 12.54 -20.59
CA VAL A 184 -28.29 12.57 -20.85
C VAL A 184 -28.01 12.17 -22.30
N CYS A 185 -28.54 11.02 -22.73
CA CYS A 185 -28.43 10.53 -24.10
C CYS A 185 -28.98 11.53 -25.11
N SER A 186 -30.18 12.08 -24.87
CA SER A 186 -30.80 13.08 -25.75
C SER A 186 -29.94 14.34 -25.91
N ASN A 187 -29.34 14.84 -24.82
CA ASN A 187 -28.47 16.02 -24.86
C ASN A 187 -27.16 15.78 -25.62
N LEU A 188 -26.61 14.57 -25.53
CA LEU A 188 -25.36 14.20 -26.19
C LEU A 188 -25.57 13.63 -27.62
N GLY A 189 -26.83 13.47 -28.04
CA GLY A 189 -27.19 12.90 -29.34
C GLY A 189 -26.95 11.39 -29.45
N PHE A 190 -27.08 10.66 -28.33
CA PHE A 190 -27.05 9.20 -28.28
C PHE A 190 -28.47 8.63 -28.24
N SER A 191 -28.64 7.44 -28.79
CA SER A 191 -29.82 6.62 -28.59
C SER A 191 -29.60 5.65 -27.45
N PHE A 192 -30.64 5.38 -26.66
CA PHE A 192 -30.61 4.32 -25.66
C PHE A 192 -31.84 3.42 -25.79
N ASP A 193 -31.65 2.14 -25.48
CA ASP A 193 -32.71 1.14 -25.33
C ASP A 193 -32.50 0.39 -24.01
N SER A 194 -33.60 0.03 -23.35
CA SER A 194 -33.57 -0.79 -22.13
C SER A 194 -34.49 -1.98 -22.33
N SER A 195 -33.91 -3.15 -22.56
CA SER A 195 -34.64 -4.38 -22.83
C SER A 195 -33.99 -5.57 -22.11
N ASN A 196 -34.82 -6.42 -21.49
CA ASN A 196 -34.38 -7.65 -20.81
C ASN A 196 -33.24 -7.45 -19.78
N GLY A 197 -33.23 -6.33 -19.05
CA GLY A 197 -32.20 -6.04 -18.04
C GLY A 197 -30.85 -5.62 -18.62
N ILE A 198 -30.81 -5.31 -19.92
CA ILE A 198 -29.65 -4.75 -20.61
C ILE A 198 -30.01 -3.36 -21.14
N ILE A 199 -29.19 -2.38 -20.80
CA ILE A 199 -29.29 -1.04 -21.37
C ILE A 199 -28.23 -0.92 -22.46
N THR A 200 -28.63 -0.61 -23.69
CA THR A 200 -27.72 -0.37 -24.81
C THR A 200 -27.69 1.11 -25.13
N ILE A 201 -26.50 1.69 -25.25
CA ILE A 201 -26.26 3.09 -25.61
C ILE A 201 -25.45 3.10 -26.90
N SER A 202 -25.89 3.89 -27.89
CA SER A 202 -25.22 3.91 -29.19
C SER A 202 -25.30 5.27 -29.88
N LYS A 203 -24.27 5.56 -30.68
CA LYS A 203 -24.18 6.71 -31.60
C LYS A 203 -23.12 6.41 -32.65
N GLU A 204 -23.51 6.35 -33.91
CA GLU A 204 -22.58 6.02 -35.01
C GLU A 204 -21.80 4.73 -34.69
N ASP A 205 -20.47 4.78 -34.62
CA ASP A 205 -19.60 3.63 -34.31
C ASP A 205 -19.47 3.36 -32.79
N PHE A 206 -19.97 4.25 -31.94
CA PHE A 206 -19.96 4.05 -30.50
C PHE A 206 -21.06 3.06 -30.08
N LYS A 207 -20.67 2.06 -29.28
CA LYS A 207 -21.59 1.15 -28.61
C LYS A 207 -21.11 0.84 -27.20
N ALA A 208 -22.03 0.96 -26.24
CA ALA A 208 -21.87 0.51 -24.87
C ALA A 208 -23.11 -0.28 -24.44
N SER A 209 -22.92 -1.26 -23.56
CA SER A 209 -24.03 -2.00 -22.95
C SER A 209 -23.82 -2.16 -21.46
N ILE A 210 -24.87 -1.94 -20.68
CA ILE A 210 -24.89 -2.13 -19.24
C ILE A 210 -25.77 -3.34 -18.93
N ASN A 211 -25.20 -4.33 -18.24
CA ASN A 211 -25.95 -5.40 -17.63
C ASN A 211 -26.34 -4.99 -16.21
N VAL A 212 -27.64 -4.75 -16.00
CA VAL A 212 -28.16 -4.17 -14.75
C VAL A 212 -27.93 -5.10 -13.55
N SER A 213 -28.18 -6.41 -13.70
CA SER A 213 -28.10 -7.36 -12.59
C SER A 213 -26.67 -7.59 -12.10
N SER A 214 -25.70 -7.60 -13.01
CA SER A 214 -24.29 -7.77 -12.67
C SER A 214 -23.56 -6.44 -12.42
N ASN A 215 -24.23 -5.30 -12.60
CA ASN A 215 -23.68 -3.96 -12.52
C ASN A 215 -22.40 -3.78 -13.38
N THR A 216 -22.44 -4.30 -14.62
CA THR A 216 -21.28 -4.36 -15.52
C THR A 216 -21.52 -3.50 -16.76
N LEU A 217 -20.53 -2.71 -17.13
CA LEU A 217 -20.44 -1.94 -18.37
C LEU A 217 -19.50 -2.66 -19.33
N SER A 218 -19.96 -2.88 -20.56
CA SER A 218 -19.15 -3.36 -21.67
C SER A 218 -19.03 -2.28 -22.74
N LYS A 219 -17.79 -1.94 -23.11
CA LYS A 219 -17.42 -1.06 -24.23
C LYS A 219 -16.52 -1.84 -25.18
N ILE A 220 -16.42 -1.41 -26.43
CA ILE A 220 -15.54 -2.03 -27.45
C ILE A 220 -14.10 -2.21 -26.94
N SER A 221 -13.60 -1.27 -26.14
CA SER A 221 -12.24 -1.27 -25.62
C SER A 221 -12.02 -2.07 -24.33
N SER A 222 -13.08 -2.33 -23.55
CA SER A 222 -12.94 -2.82 -22.18
C SER A 222 -14.28 -3.13 -21.51
N ASP A 223 -14.29 -4.11 -20.61
CA ASP A 223 -15.34 -4.31 -19.62
C ASP A 223 -14.93 -3.71 -18.27
N SER A 224 -15.89 -3.11 -17.55
CA SER A 224 -15.69 -2.57 -16.20
C SER A 224 -16.95 -2.70 -15.35
N LYS A 225 -16.83 -2.60 -14.03
CA LYS A 225 -18.00 -2.42 -13.16
C LYS A 225 -18.46 -0.97 -13.16
N LEU A 226 -19.76 -0.75 -13.06
CA LEU A 226 -20.28 0.57 -12.72
C LEU A 226 -19.84 0.95 -11.30
N ARG A 227 -19.65 2.25 -11.09
CA ARG A 227 -19.21 2.83 -9.83
C ARG A 227 -20.39 3.19 -8.95
N GLY A 228 -21.47 3.67 -9.55
CA GLY A 228 -22.81 3.60 -8.95
C GLY A 228 -23.51 2.28 -9.28
N GLU A 229 -24.80 2.23 -8.96
CA GLU A 229 -25.72 1.21 -9.48
C GLU A 229 -26.71 1.84 -10.47
N VAL A 230 -27.43 1.04 -11.23
CA VAL A 230 -28.54 1.56 -12.04
C VAL A 230 -29.74 1.79 -11.12
N LEU A 231 -30.19 3.04 -11.00
CA LEU A 231 -31.44 3.35 -10.29
C LEU A 231 -32.60 3.36 -11.28
N ASN A 232 -33.76 2.88 -10.83
CA ASN A 232 -35.02 2.96 -11.56
C ASN A 232 -36.05 3.65 -10.67
N GLU A 233 -36.38 4.90 -11.00
CA GLU A 233 -37.34 5.71 -10.26
C GLU A 233 -38.37 6.25 -11.25
N ASP A 234 -39.66 6.06 -10.96
CA ASP A 234 -40.76 6.50 -11.84
C ASP A 234 -40.57 6.03 -13.30
N ASP A 235 -40.26 4.75 -13.51
CA ASP A 235 -39.94 4.11 -14.81
C ASP A 235 -38.80 4.77 -15.60
N THR A 236 -38.00 5.61 -14.93
CA THR A 236 -36.85 6.30 -15.52
C THR A 236 -35.56 5.68 -15.00
N VAL A 237 -34.63 5.41 -15.92
CA VAL A 237 -33.29 4.88 -15.62
C VAL A 237 -32.35 6.02 -15.27
N PHE A 238 -31.61 5.91 -14.17
CA PHE A 238 -30.60 6.88 -13.78
C PHE A 238 -29.21 6.24 -13.66
N LEU A 239 -28.19 7.00 -14.04
CA LEU A 239 -26.78 6.65 -13.87
C LEU A 239 -26.05 7.69 -13.04
N SER A 240 -25.04 7.25 -12.30
CA SER A 240 -24.21 8.15 -11.49
C SER A 240 -23.37 9.08 -12.38
N VAL A 241 -23.00 10.25 -11.86
CA VAL A 241 -22.07 11.17 -12.52
C VAL A 241 -20.77 10.47 -12.95
N SER A 242 -20.19 9.61 -12.09
CA SER A 242 -18.98 8.84 -12.40
C SER A 242 -19.17 7.90 -13.59
N ASP A 243 -20.32 7.26 -13.69
CA ASP A 243 -20.63 6.32 -14.77
C ASP A 243 -20.91 7.06 -16.09
N ILE A 244 -21.55 8.23 -16.02
CA ILE A 244 -21.74 9.12 -17.18
C ILE A 244 -20.39 9.59 -17.72
N GLU A 245 -19.47 10.05 -16.85
CA GLU A 245 -18.10 10.40 -17.27
C GLU A 245 -17.41 9.24 -18.00
N ASN A 246 -17.51 8.02 -17.46
CA ASN A 246 -16.85 6.83 -18.03
C ASN A 246 -17.48 6.37 -19.35
N ILE A 247 -18.81 6.39 -19.47
CA ILE A 247 -19.51 5.93 -20.66
C ILE A 247 -19.29 6.89 -21.82
N PHE A 248 -19.44 8.19 -21.58
CA PHE A 248 -19.43 9.21 -22.64
C PHE A 248 -18.07 9.89 -22.86
N ASP A 249 -17.03 9.44 -22.15
CA ASP A 249 -15.68 10.03 -22.17
C ASP A 249 -15.68 11.55 -21.87
N LEU A 250 -16.37 11.90 -20.79
CA LEU A 250 -16.52 13.28 -20.32
C LEU A 250 -15.79 13.49 -19.00
N ASN A 251 -15.61 14.75 -18.64
CA ASN A 251 -15.17 15.18 -17.32
C ASN A 251 -16.26 16.06 -16.69
N ALA A 252 -16.63 15.78 -15.44
CA ALA A 252 -17.52 16.59 -14.65
C ALA A 252 -16.70 17.64 -13.88
N ASP A 253 -16.86 18.90 -14.28
CA ASP A 253 -16.33 20.08 -13.61
C ASP A 253 -17.27 20.48 -12.48
N PHE A 254 -16.88 20.16 -11.25
CA PHE A 254 -17.61 20.58 -10.05
C PHE A 254 -17.20 21.99 -9.65
N ASN A 255 -18.19 22.85 -9.41
CA ASN A 255 -18.01 24.11 -8.70
C ASN A 255 -18.85 24.04 -7.41
N PHE A 256 -18.17 23.87 -6.28
CA PHE A 256 -18.82 23.68 -4.98
C PHE A 256 -19.52 24.93 -4.47
N LYS A 257 -18.96 26.11 -4.76
CA LYS A 257 -19.52 27.39 -4.32
C LYS A 257 -20.86 27.66 -4.97
N ASP A 258 -20.93 27.47 -6.29
CA ASP A 258 -22.14 27.76 -7.08
C ASP A 258 -23.07 26.54 -7.20
N LYS A 259 -22.66 25.39 -6.64
CA LYS A 259 -23.34 24.08 -6.72
C LYS A 259 -23.70 23.70 -8.15
N THR A 260 -22.74 23.89 -9.06
CA THR A 260 -22.90 23.54 -10.47
C THR A 260 -21.95 22.42 -10.86
N ILE A 261 -22.43 21.51 -11.71
CA ILE A 261 -21.61 20.45 -12.30
C ILE A 261 -21.76 20.54 -13.82
N ASN A 262 -20.68 20.90 -14.52
CA ASN A 262 -20.66 20.98 -15.97
C ASN A 262 -19.91 19.79 -16.55
N PHE A 263 -20.56 19.00 -17.40
CA PHE A 263 -19.90 17.96 -18.16
C PHE A 263 -19.22 18.57 -19.39
N VAL A 264 -17.91 18.37 -19.49
CA VAL A 264 -17.07 18.86 -20.58
C VAL A 264 -16.38 17.70 -21.29
N HIS A 265 -15.93 17.93 -22.53
CA HIS A 265 -15.03 17.01 -23.19
C HIS A 265 -13.72 16.90 -22.41
N ASN A 266 -13.29 15.66 -22.21
CA ASN A 266 -12.05 15.39 -21.51
C ASN A 266 -10.84 15.89 -22.32
N ALA A 267 -9.75 16.17 -21.61
CA ALA A 267 -8.49 16.46 -22.27
C ALA A 267 -7.91 15.19 -22.89
N SER A 268 -7.26 15.30 -24.04
CA SER A 268 -6.59 14.16 -24.67
C SER A 268 -5.28 13.86 -23.96
N PHE A 269 -5.07 12.61 -23.58
CA PHE A 269 -3.80 12.10 -23.09
C PHE A 269 -3.18 11.18 -24.14
N GLN A 270 -1.87 11.34 -24.37
CA GLN A 270 -1.15 10.41 -25.22
C GLN A 270 -1.05 9.07 -24.52
N LYS A 271 -1.62 8.03 -25.14
CA LYS A 271 -1.48 6.67 -24.64
C LYS A 271 -0.05 6.20 -24.86
N SER A 272 0.55 5.66 -23.82
CA SER A 272 1.85 5.00 -23.90
C SER A 272 1.65 3.50 -23.84
N ASP A 273 2.34 2.80 -24.74
CA ASP A 273 2.52 1.36 -24.57
C ASP A 273 3.34 1.10 -23.31
N SER A 274 2.98 0.03 -22.61
CA SER A 274 3.71 -0.50 -21.46
C SER A 274 3.95 -1.99 -21.71
N PRO A 275 5.11 -2.54 -21.30
CA PRO A 275 5.36 -3.97 -21.42
C PRO A 275 4.27 -4.75 -20.67
N LYS A 276 3.79 -5.86 -21.26
CA LYS A 276 2.82 -6.74 -20.60
C LYS A 276 3.46 -7.63 -19.54
N THR A 277 4.76 -7.90 -19.68
CA THR A 277 5.54 -8.74 -18.77
C THR A 277 6.85 -8.07 -18.40
N GLY A 278 7.36 -8.42 -17.23
CA GLY A 278 8.60 -7.83 -16.70
C GLY A 278 8.64 -7.89 -15.18
N ARG A 279 9.64 -7.22 -14.61
CA ARG A 279 9.76 -7.14 -13.14
C ARG A 279 8.63 -6.30 -12.59
N ALA A 280 7.99 -6.78 -11.53
CA ALA A 280 6.89 -6.06 -10.92
C ALA A 280 7.37 -4.78 -10.22
N ALA A 281 6.65 -3.68 -10.43
CA ALA A 281 6.76 -2.45 -9.66
C ALA A 281 5.44 -2.13 -8.95
N PHE A 282 5.52 -1.55 -7.76
CA PHE A 282 4.36 -1.17 -6.97
C PHE A 282 4.52 0.28 -6.50
N ILE A 283 3.48 1.08 -6.74
CA ILE A 283 3.38 2.47 -6.30
C ILE A 283 2.16 2.55 -5.39
N ARG A 284 2.36 3.02 -4.15
CA ARG A 284 1.26 3.34 -3.24
C ARG A 284 1.16 4.84 -3.00
N LEU A 285 -0.03 5.38 -3.18
CA LEU A 285 -0.40 6.73 -2.78
C LEU A 285 -0.91 6.67 -1.34
N GLU A 286 -0.23 7.34 -0.41
CA GLU A 286 -0.55 7.33 1.02
C GLU A 286 -1.34 8.56 1.48
N ASP A 287 -1.88 8.48 2.70
CA ASP A 287 -2.64 9.53 3.37
C ASP A 287 -3.79 10.09 2.54
N PHE A 288 -4.52 9.20 1.87
CA PHE A 288 -5.61 9.59 0.99
C PHE A 288 -6.94 9.60 1.74
N GLY A 289 -7.57 10.76 1.96
CA GLY A 289 -8.87 10.84 2.65
C GLY A 289 -9.56 12.19 2.46
N ALA A 290 -10.82 12.29 2.89
CA ALA A 290 -11.69 13.45 2.65
C ALA A 290 -11.39 14.65 3.58
N SER A 291 -10.12 15.10 3.60
CA SER A 291 -9.64 16.22 4.41
C SER A 291 -10.04 17.60 3.84
N PRO A 292 -9.97 18.69 4.62
CA PRO A 292 -10.26 20.03 4.12
C PRO A 292 -9.48 20.44 2.87
N TYR A 293 -8.25 19.92 2.70
CA TYR A 293 -7.48 20.13 1.48
C TYR A 293 -8.08 19.42 0.27
N MET A 294 -8.59 18.20 0.46
CA MET A 294 -9.26 17.37 -0.54
C MET A 294 -10.70 17.80 -0.83
N GLN A 295 -11.30 18.62 0.03
CA GLN A 295 -12.66 19.18 -0.13
C GLN A 295 -12.67 20.48 -0.96
N LYS A 296 -11.58 20.78 -1.68
CA LYS A 296 -11.51 21.89 -2.65
C LYS A 296 -11.71 21.35 -4.06
N ASP A 297 -12.54 22.02 -4.85
CA ASP A 297 -12.84 21.62 -6.23
C ASP A 297 -11.58 21.62 -7.09
N THR A 298 -10.72 22.64 -6.94
CA THR A 298 -9.41 22.75 -7.59
C THR A 298 -8.50 21.55 -7.30
N THR A 299 -8.44 21.10 -6.04
CA THR A 299 -7.68 19.90 -5.65
C THR A 299 -8.21 18.65 -6.36
N GLN A 300 -9.52 18.43 -6.32
CA GLN A 300 -10.14 17.25 -6.93
C GLN A 300 -9.98 17.23 -8.46
N LYS A 301 -10.07 18.39 -9.12
CA LYS A 301 -9.81 18.56 -10.57
C LYS A 301 -8.38 18.13 -10.94
N LYS A 302 -7.38 18.57 -10.18
CA LYS A 302 -5.97 18.18 -10.39
C LYS A 302 -5.78 16.68 -10.20
N PHE A 303 -6.47 16.07 -9.23
CA PHE A 303 -6.44 14.61 -9.06
C PHE A 303 -7.07 13.82 -10.21
N LYS A 304 -8.13 14.33 -10.85
CA LYS A 304 -8.67 13.71 -12.06
C LYS A 304 -7.64 13.71 -13.21
N VAL A 305 -6.92 14.82 -13.41
CA VAL A 305 -5.79 14.87 -14.37
C VAL A 305 -4.72 13.85 -14.00
N PHE A 306 -4.38 13.78 -12.70
CA PHE A 306 -3.38 12.82 -12.24
C PHE A 306 -3.81 11.37 -12.51
N ALA A 307 -5.07 11.03 -12.25
CA ALA A 307 -5.65 9.72 -12.57
C ALA A 307 -5.55 9.41 -14.08
N ASP A 308 -5.98 10.34 -14.93
CA ASP A 308 -5.97 10.16 -16.39
C ASP A 308 -4.56 10.04 -16.96
N PHE A 309 -3.60 10.75 -16.38
CA PHE A 309 -2.18 10.59 -16.72
C PHE A 309 -1.67 9.18 -16.36
N LEU A 310 -1.99 8.66 -15.19
CA LEU A 310 -1.59 7.30 -14.79
C LEU A 310 -2.26 6.24 -15.70
N GLY A 311 -3.56 6.38 -15.94
CA GLY A 311 -4.34 5.48 -16.80
C GLY A 311 -3.85 5.47 -18.24
N SER A 312 -3.60 6.63 -18.84
CA SER A 312 -3.04 6.74 -20.21
C SER A 312 -1.62 6.17 -20.34
N ASN A 313 -0.90 6.08 -19.22
CA ASN A 313 0.42 5.44 -19.16
C ASN A 313 0.38 3.95 -18.79
N ASN A 314 -0.81 3.35 -18.67
CA ASN A 314 -1.04 1.97 -18.21
C ASN A 314 -0.37 1.69 -16.85
N ILE A 315 -0.44 2.66 -15.93
CA ILE A 315 0.13 2.53 -14.60
C ILE A 315 -0.92 1.97 -13.64
N LYS A 316 -0.63 0.79 -13.09
CA LYS A 316 -1.36 0.23 -11.93
C LYS A 316 -0.75 0.80 -10.65
N PHE A 317 -1.59 1.27 -9.75
CA PHE A 317 -1.15 1.87 -8.48
C PHE A 317 -2.15 1.57 -7.36
N HIS A 318 -1.73 1.88 -6.13
CA HIS A 318 -2.51 1.62 -4.92
C HIS A 318 -2.86 2.92 -4.22
N ILE A 319 -3.98 2.93 -3.51
CA ILE A 319 -4.43 4.06 -2.69
C ILE A 319 -4.62 3.56 -1.26
N ALA A 320 -3.81 4.07 -0.35
CA ALA A 320 -3.96 3.87 1.09
C ALA A 320 -5.00 4.86 1.61
N TRP A 321 -6.25 4.41 1.66
CA TRP A 321 -7.42 5.24 1.92
C TRP A 321 -7.77 5.29 3.41
N VAL A 322 -8.06 6.50 3.91
CA VAL A 322 -8.60 6.79 5.23
C VAL A 322 -10.06 7.22 5.06
N PRO A 323 -11.03 6.36 5.39
CA PRO A 323 -12.46 6.60 5.14
C PRO A 323 -13.08 7.79 5.86
N ARG A 324 -12.60 8.16 7.05
CA ARG A 324 -13.15 9.24 7.86
C ARG A 324 -12.06 10.20 8.31
N TYR A 325 -12.24 11.49 8.00
CA TYR A 325 -11.30 12.52 8.43
C TYR A 325 -11.78 13.18 9.71
N LYS A 326 -10.89 13.35 10.69
CA LYS A 326 -11.18 14.03 11.95
C LYS A 326 -10.08 15.02 12.30
N ASP A 327 -10.50 16.19 12.75
CA ASP A 327 -9.66 17.23 13.34
C ASP A 327 -10.43 17.85 14.52
N PRO A 328 -10.26 17.29 15.73
CA PRO A 328 -11.00 17.72 16.91
C PRO A 328 -10.71 19.17 17.32
N GLU A 329 -9.50 19.68 17.08
CA GLU A 329 -9.13 21.06 17.44
C GLU A 329 -9.95 22.08 16.64
N ASN A 330 -10.21 21.78 15.36
CA ASN A 330 -11.03 22.62 14.48
C ASN A 330 -12.51 22.19 14.43
N ASN A 331 -12.93 21.25 15.28
CA ASN A 331 -14.29 20.69 15.31
C ASN A 331 -14.76 20.12 13.95
N ILE A 332 -13.85 19.45 13.25
CA ILE A 332 -14.12 18.80 11.96
C ILE A 332 -14.24 17.29 12.19
N ASP A 333 -15.36 16.73 11.74
CA ASP A 333 -15.58 15.30 11.65
C ASP A 333 -16.30 15.01 10.34
N ASN A 334 -15.54 14.58 9.33
CA ASN A 334 -16.05 14.27 8.01
C ASN A 334 -16.14 12.76 7.82
N ASP A 335 -17.30 12.21 8.17
CA ASP A 335 -17.67 10.82 7.94
C ASP A 335 -18.49 10.72 6.64
N LEU A 336 -17.95 10.01 5.65
CA LEU A 336 -18.57 9.89 4.33
C LEU A 336 -19.92 9.16 4.35
N LEU A 337 -20.30 8.47 5.43
CA LEU A 337 -21.62 7.85 5.55
C LEU A 337 -22.69 8.78 6.10
N THR A 338 -22.31 9.82 6.84
CA THR A 338 -23.27 10.73 7.51
C THR A 338 -23.23 12.16 6.98
N ASN A 339 -22.11 12.59 6.40
CA ASN A 339 -21.89 13.95 5.95
C ASN A 339 -22.17 14.06 4.44
N ASN A 340 -23.41 14.33 4.09
CA ASN A 340 -23.80 14.53 2.68
C ASN A 340 -23.47 15.95 2.23
N SER A 341 -22.56 16.10 1.25
CA SER A 341 -22.20 17.40 0.68
C SER A 341 -21.72 17.25 -0.76
N ILE A 342 -21.76 18.33 -1.54
CA ILE A 342 -21.26 18.31 -2.93
C ILE A 342 -19.76 18.02 -3.00
N GLU A 343 -19.01 18.45 -1.99
CA GLU A 343 -17.57 18.23 -1.86
C GLU A 343 -17.25 16.74 -1.64
N ASN A 344 -18.04 16.04 -0.81
CA ASN A 344 -17.94 14.59 -0.61
C ASN A 344 -18.41 13.79 -1.83
N VAL A 345 -19.45 14.28 -2.54
CA VAL A 345 -19.84 13.70 -3.84
C VAL A 345 -18.70 13.83 -4.86
N GLY A 346 -18.08 15.01 -4.94
CA GLY A 346 -16.91 15.24 -5.77
C GLY A 346 -15.73 14.35 -5.38
N PHE A 347 -15.49 14.17 -4.08
CA PHE A 347 -14.42 13.32 -3.57
C PHE A 347 -14.61 11.85 -3.99
N VAL A 348 -15.82 11.30 -3.82
CA VAL A 348 -16.13 9.92 -4.24
C VAL A 348 -16.08 9.79 -5.76
N ASN A 349 -16.53 10.80 -6.50
CA ASN A 349 -16.40 10.84 -7.96
C ASN A 349 -14.92 10.85 -8.43
N MET A 350 -14.05 11.61 -7.77
CA MET A 350 -12.61 11.58 -8.00
C MET A 350 -11.99 10.20 -7.64
N MET A 351 -12.43 9.58 -6.54
CA MET A 351 -12.01 8.21 -6.17
C MET A 351 -12.42 7.18 -7.21
N ASP A 352 -13.64 7.28 -7.73
CA ASP A 352 -14.12 6.45 -8.84
C ASP A 352 -13.25 6.62 -10.09
N ARG A 353 -12.86 7.86 -10.41
CA ARG A 353 -11.96 8.15 -11.54
C ARG A 353 -10.58 7.53 -11.36
N LEU A 354 -10.03 7.55 -10.14
CA LEU A 354 -8.75 6.89 -9.83
C LEU A 354 -8.85 5.37 -10.04
N ILE A 355 -9.93 4.74 -9.58
CA ILE A 355 -10.17 3.29 -9.76
C ILE A 355 -10.26 2.93 -11.24
N LEU A 356 -11.06 3.68 -12.00
CA LEU A 356 -11.25 3.47 -13.43
C LEU A 356 -9.94 3.65 -14.24
N ASN A 357 -8.96 4.36 -13.69
CA ASN A 357 -7.65 4.60 -14.31
C ASN A 357 -6.50 3.78 -13.69
N GLY A 358 -6.80 2.65 -13.05
CA GLY A 358 -5.78 1.69 -12.58
C GLY A 358 -5.45 1.76 -11.09
N GLY A 359 -6.24 2.48 -10.30
CA GLY A 359 -6.12 2.51 -8.83
C GLY A 359 -6.75 1.28 -8.16
N GLU A 360 -6.01 0.66 -7.24
CA GLU A 360 -6.51 -0.35 -6.30
C GLU A 360 -6.55 0.24 -4.88
N LEU A 361 -7.70 0.16 -4.21
CA LEU A 361 -7.85 0.71 -2.85
C LEU A 361 -7.47 -0.31 -1.78
N GLY A 362 -6.92 0.20 -0.69
CA GLY A 362 -6.76 -0.51 0.57
C GLY A 362 -6.97 0.43 1.74
N LEU A 363 -7.21 -0.13 2.93
CA LEU A 363 -7.41 0.67 4.14
C LEU A 363 -6.07 1.07 4.74
N HIS A 364 -5.93 2.37 5.04
CA HIS A 364 -4.84 2.93 5.81
C HIS A 364 -5.31 3.31 7.23
N GLY A 365 -6.02 2.38 7.86
CA GLY A 365 -6.85 2.69 9.04
C GLY A 365 -8.27 3.15 8.66
N TYR A 366 -9.08 3.48 9.67
CA TYR A 366 -10.41 4.06 9.50
C TYR A 366 -10.36 5.58 9.59
N THR A 367 -9.65 6.10 10.59
CA THR A 367 -9.46 7.53 10.82
C THR A 367 -8.00 7.96 10.80
N HIS A 368 -7.05 7.01 10.90
CA HIS A 368 -5.62 7.30 11.04
C HIS A 368 -5.35 8.28 12.21
N GLN A 369 -6.10 8.17 13.31
CA GLN A 369 -5.91 8.96 14.52
C GLN A 369 -6.38 8.22 15.78
N TYR A 370 -5.95 8.66 16.95
CA TYR A 370 -6.47 8.18 18.24
C TYR A 370 -6.73 9.33 19.22
N GLY A 371 -7.90 9.30 19.87
CA GLY A 371 -8.29 10.32 20.84
C GLY A 371 -8.57 11.67 20.19
N SER A 372 -7.76 12.68 20.54
CA SER A 372 -7.88 14.05 20.04
C SER A 372 -6.89 14.39 18.92
N GLU A 373 -6.14 13.40 18.42
CA GLU A 373 -5.20 13.58 17.31
C GLU A 373 -5.93 13.91 16.00
N ILE A 374 -5.24 14.59 15.09
CA ILE A 374 -5.72 14.86 13.74
C ILE A 374 -5.45 13.63 12.87
N SER A 375 -6.38 13.31 11.97
CA SER A 375 -6.19 12.29 10.93
C SER A 375 -4.89 12.49 10.15
N PHE A 376 -4.27 11.39 9.72
CA PHE A 376 -2.96 11.31 9.03
C PHE A 376 -1.72 11.55 9.91
N GLU A 377 -1.84 12.32 11.00
CA GLU A 377 -0.71 12.52 11.92
C GLU A 377 -0.72 11.53 13.09
N GLY A 378 -1.91 11.09 13.48
CA GLY A 378 -2.12 10.24 14.65
C GLY A 378 -1.75 8.77 14.45
N THR A 379 -1.80 8.01 15.55
CA THR A 379 -1.53 6.56 15.55
C THR A 379 -2.74 5.76 15.98
N GLU A 380 -3.57 5.35 15.02
CA GLU A 380 -4.84 4.65 15.28
C GLU A 380 -4.65 3.25 15.90
N LEU A 381 -3.60 2.52 15.53
CA LEU A 381 -3.32 1.19 16.05
C LEU A 381 -1.93 1.13 16.69
N SER A 382 -1.88 0.89 18.00
CA SER A 382 -0.62 0.66 18.72
C SER A 382 -0.83 -0.13 20.01
N LYS A 383 0.22 -0.27 20.83
CA LYS A 383 0.09 -0.81 22.20
C LYS A 383 -0.82 0.03 23.10
N LYS A 384 -1.00 1.31 22.78
CA LYS A 384 -1.79 2.27 23.58
C LYS A 384 -3.10 2.67 22.91
N ALA A 385 -3.20 2.54 21.59
CA ALA A 385 -4.33 2.96 20.79
C ALA A 385 -5.08 1.74 20.24
N ASN A 386 -6.39 1.67 20.49
CA ASN A 386 -7.29 0.59 20.06
C ASN A 386 -6.66 -0.80 20.31
N ALA A 387 -6.14 -1.01 21.52
CA ALA A 387 -5.24 -2.11 21.83
C ALA A 387 -5.95 -3.43 22.13
N SER A 388 -7.24 -3.38 22.49
CA SER A 388 -8.04 -4.59 22.67
C SER A 388 -8.45 -5.19 21.32
N GLU A 389 -8.81 -6.48 21.34
CA GLU A 389 -9.31 -7.16 20.14
C GLU A 389 -10.58 -6.49 19.60
N GLU A 390 -11.52 -6.16 20.47
CA GLU A 390 -12.77 -5.49 20.10
C GLU A 390 -12.52 -4.12 19.43
N GLU A 391 -11.68 -3.27 20.02
CA GLU A 391 -11.36 -1.97 19.43
C GLU A 391 -10.63 -2.10 18.10
N THR A 392 -9.70 -3.06 17.98
CA THR A 392 -8.97 -3.33 16.74
C THR A 392 -9.91 -3.75 15.63
N ARG A 393 -10.81 -4.71 15.93
CA ARG A 393 -11.82 -5.18 14.97
C ARG A 393 -12.74 -4.04 14.56
N LYS A 394 -13.19 -3.22 15.52
CA LYS A 394 -14.04 -2.06 15.25
C LYS A 394 -13.41 -1.10 14.24
N VAL A 395 -12.12 -0.78 14.38
CA VAL A 395 -11.40 0.06 13.39
C VAL A 395 -11.47 -0.56 11.99
N ILE A 396 -11.14 -1.85 11.87
CA ILE A 396 -11.09 -2.55 10.58
C ILE A 396 -12.48 -2.64 9.95
N GLU A 397 -13.46 -3.05 10.75
CA GLU A 397 -14.85 -3.27 10.34
C GLU A 397 -15.53 -1.97 9.93
N SER A 398 -15.32 -0.86 10.64
CA SER A 398 -15.85 0.45 10.23
C SER A 398 -15.30 0.91 8.87
N GLY A 399 -14.03 0.62 8.57
CA GLY A 399 -13.46 0.87 7.26
C GLY A 399 -14.07 0.00 6.15
N ILE A 400 -14.29 -1.29 6.43
CA ILE A 400 -14.93 -2.23 5.50
C ILE A 400 -16.40 -1.87 5.26
N ASP A 401 -17.14 -1.50 6.30
CA ASP A 401 -18.54 -1.05 6.20
C ASP A 401 -18.63 0.20 5.33
N THR A 402 -17.75 1.19 5.54
CA THR A 402 -17.70 2.41 4.71
C THR A 402 -17.32 2.11 3.26
N SER A 403 -16.33 1.24 3.04
CA SER A 403 -15.95 0.74 1.72
C SER A 403 -17.14 0.10 0.99
N SER A 404 -17.89 -0.77 1.66
CA SER A 404 -19.02 -1.48 1.08
C SER A 404 -20.21 -0.57 0.77
N ALA A 405 -20.59 0.30 1.72
CA ALA A 405 -21.65 1.30 1.55
C ALA A 405 -21.40 2.26 0.37
N LEU A 406 -20.15 2.63 0.13
CA LEU A 406 -19.78 3.56 -0.94
C LEU A 406 -19.38 2.86 -2.25
N ASN A 407 -19.44 1.52 -2.32
CA ASN A 407 -18.92 0.73 -3.44
C ASN A 407 -17.44 1.08 -3.77
N LEU A 408 -16.62 1.32 -2.76
CA LEU A 408 -15.18 1.61 -2.88
C LEU A 408 -14.37 0.39 -2.42
N PRO A 409 -14.23 -0.67 -3.25
CA PRO A 409 -13.73 -1.98 -2.81
C PRO A 409 -12.28 -1.92 -2.33
N VAL A 410 -12.04 -2.37 -1.10
CA VAL A 410 -10.70 -2.45 -0.50
C VAL A 410 -10.14 -3.88 -0.60
N THR A 411 -8.88 -4.01 -1.00
CA THR A 411 -8.23 -5.31 -1.27
C THR A 411 -7.03 -5.58 -0.36
N PHE A 412 -6.43 -4.54 0.20
CA PHE A 412 -5.28 -4.64 1.10
C PHE A 412 -5.49 -3.77 2.35
N TYR A 413 -4.66 -4.03 3.37
CA TYR A 413 -4.57 -3.21 4.56
C TYR A 413 -3.15 -2.74 4.78
N GLU A 414 -3.00 -1.53 5.31
CA GLU A 414 -1.74 -1.02 5.80
C GLU A 414 -1.95 -0.22 7.08
N SER A 415 -1.30 -0.64 8.17
CA SER A 415 -1.46 0.03 9.44
C SER A 415 -0.79 1.41 9.44
N PRO A 416 -1.47 2.46 9.91
CA PRO A 416 -0.89 3.79 10.14
C PRO A 416 0.53 3.74 10.69
N HIS A 417 1.48 4.29 9.93
CA HIS A 417 2.91 4.35 10.25
C HIS A 417 3.56 3.00 10.64
N TYR A 418 3.00 1.87 10.19
CA TYR A 418 3.39 0.51 10.57
C TYR A 418 3.39 0.25 12.09
N LYS A 419 2.53 0.94 12.86
CA LYS A 419 2.54 0.90 14.33
C LYS A 419 1.71 -0.22 14.96
N ALA A 420 0.89 -0.91 14.17
CA ALA A 420 0.09 -2.03 14.67
C ALA A 420 0.97 -3.09 15.34
N THR A 421 0.55 -3.54 16.51
CA THR A 421 1.25 -4.59 17.25
C THR A 421 1.09 -5.95 16.57
N SER A 422 1.93 -6.93 16.92
CA SER A 422 1.78 -8.29 16.41
C SER A 422 0.45 -8.96 16.79
N LYS A 423 -0.22 -8.50 17.86
CA LYS A 423 -1.59 -8.95 18.21
C LYS A 423 -2.62 -8.34 17.25
N GLN A 424 -2.53 -7.03 17.01
CA GLN A 424 -3.39 -6.32 16.06
C GLN A 424 -3.21 -6.82 14.63
N LEU A 425 -1.98 -7.06 14.18
CA LEU A 425 -1.70 -7.63 12.86
C LEU A 425 -2.32 -9.03 12.67
N LYS A 426 -2.34 -9.87 13.71
CA LYS A 426 -3.03 -11.16 13.64
C LYS A 426 -4.53 -11.02 13.44
N ILE A 427 -5.14 -9.98 14.01
CA ILE A 427 -6.56 -9.68 13.77
C ILE A 427 -6.73 -9.20 12.33
N ILE A 428 -5.91 -8.26 11.86
CA ILE A 428 -5.96 -7.75 10.47
C ILE A 428 -5.82 -8.89 9.44
N GLU A 429 -4.94 -9.86 9.70
CA GLU A 429 -4.74 -11.06 8.88
C GLU A 429 -6.03 -11.90 8.68
N GLU A 430 -7.03 -11.78 9.56
CA GLU A 430 -8.32 -12.46 9.39
C GLU A 430 -9.22 -11.80 8.33
N TYR A 431 -9.00 -10.52 8.04
CA TYR A 431 -9.81 -9.70 7.13
C TYR A 431 -9.13 -9.52 5.77
N PHE A 432 -7.80 -9.36 5.74
CA PHE A 432 -7.06 -9.02 4.53
C PHE A 432 -6.00 -10.04 4.17
N GLN A 433 -6.01 -10.49 2.91
CA GLN A 433 -4.97 -11.34 2.36
C GLN A 433 -3.65 -10.57 2.22
N TYR A 434 -3.74 -9.33 1.73
CA TYR A 434 -2.58 -8.50 1.43
C TYR A 434 -2.40 -7.44 2.51
N LEU A 435 -1.27 -7.49 3.20
CA LEU A 435 -0.84 -6.46 4.12
C LEU A 435 0.28 -5.70 3.43
N TYR A 436 0.02 -4.49 2.97
CA TYR A 436 1.00 -3.71 2.25
C TYR A 436 1.98 -3.07 3.25
N GLN A 437 2.67 -3.85 4.04
CA GLN A 437 3.67 -3.37 4.97
C GLN A 437 4.70 -4.47 5.22
N PRO A 438 5.89 -4.14 5.76
CA PRO A 438 6.81 -5.16 6.24
C PRO A 438 6.17 -6.00 7.36
N ALA A 439 6.49 -7.31 7.38
CA ALA A 439 6.05 -8.22 8.44
C ALA A 439 6.77 -7.98 9.78
N GLY A 440 7.91 -7.28 9.74
CA GLY A 440 8.71 -6.94 10.90
C GLY A 440 9.93 -6.10 10.51
N ILE A 441 10.70 -5.70 11.52
CA ILE A 441 11.83 -4.74 11.38
C ILE A 441 12.96 -5.27 10.47
N ILE A 442 12.99 -6.57 10.18
CA ILE A 442 14.01 -7.20 9.33
C ILE A 442 13.52 -7.51 7.91
N ASP A 443 12.21 -7.39 7.65
CA ASP A 443 11.58 -7.80 6.39
C ASP A 443 11.25 -6.59 5.48
N PHE A 444 12.02 -5.50 5.57
CA PHE A 444 11.78 -4.26 4.78
C PHE A 444 12.14 -4.39 3.29
N THR A 445 12.80 -5.47 2.88
CA THR A 445 13.28 -5.65 1.50
C THR A 445 12.64 -6.82 0.76
N ILE A 446 11.88 -7.68 1.46
CA ILE A 446 11.38 -8.96 0.93
C ILE A 446 9.90 -9.17 1.16
N LEU A 447 9.27 -9.90 0.24
CA LEU A 447 7.93 -10.42 0.46
C LEU A 447 7.95 -11.45 1.59
N ARG A 448 6.98 -11.35 2.50
CA ARG A 448 6.81 -12.32 3.59
C ARG A 448 5.42 -12.94 3.57
N ARG A 449 5.37 -14.23 3.28
CA ARG A 449 4.15 -15.02 3.41
C ARG A 449 4.02 -15.57 4.84
N LYS A 450 2.83 -15.47 5.43
CA LYS A 450 2.47 -16.08 6.70
C LYS A 450 1.08 -16.71 6.58
N GLY A 451 1.02 -18.04 6.55
CA GLY A 451 -0.23 -18.73 6.21
C GLY A 451 -0.66 -18.37 4.79
N ASP A 452 -1.87 -17.83 4.64
CA ASP A 452 -2.40 -17.33 3.37
C ASP A 452 -2.34 -15.79 3.25
N ASN A 453 -1.76 -15.10 4.23
CA ASN A 453 -1.49 -13.67 4.16
C ASN A 453 -0.12 -13.38 3.54
N LEU A 454 -0.03 -12.29 2.80
CA LEU A 454 1.19 -11.79 2.18
C LEU A 454 1.49 -10.38 2.67
N TYR A 455 2.68 -10.19 3.19
CA TYR A 455 3.25 -8.89 3.56
C TYR A 455 4.11 -8.36 2.42
N ILE A 456 3.79 -7.16 1.94
CA ILE A 456 4.46 -6.48 0.84
C ILE A 456 5.18 -5.24 1.41
N PRO A 457 6.52 -5.20 1.44
CA PRO A 457 7.24 -4.01 1.92
C PRO A 457 7.38 -2.94 0.82
N THR A 458 7.93 -1.79 1.20
CA THR A 458 8.29 -0.67 0.31
C THR A 458 9.80 -0.41 0.36
N PRO A 459 10.66 -1.27 -0.24
CA PRO A 459 12.12 -1.18 -0.07
C PRO A 459 12.75 0.06 -0.69
N LEU A 460 12.07 0.69 -1.66
CA LEU A 460 12.50 1.95 -2.24
C LEU A 460 12.14 3.15 -1.33
N SER A 461 11.32 2.92 -0.30
CA SER A 461 10.82 3.92 0.63
C SER A 461 9.98 4.99 -0.08
N TYR A 462 9.84 6.16 0.55
CA TYR A 462 9.04 7.27 0.01
C TYR A 462 9.85 8.33 -0.68
N VAL A 463 9.18 9.05 -1.58
CA VAL A 463 9.72 10.29 -2.16
C VAL A 463 9.72 11.38 -1.09
N LYS A 464 10.83 11.47 -0.37
CA LYS A 464 11.03 12.49 0.65
C LYS A 464 11.31 13.85 0.01
N ASP A 465 10.59 14.88 0.43
CA ASP A 465 10.82 16.29 0.03
C ASP A 465 10.93 16.48 -1.50
N LEU A 466 10.05 15.81 -2.26
CA LEU A 466 10.04 15.81 -3.74
C LEU A 466 11.34 15.28 -4.40
N ASN A 467 12.29 14.77 -3.62
CA ASN A 467 13.55 14.27 -4.11
C ASN A 467 13.40 12.82 -4.60
N VAL A 468 13.24 12.66 -5.91
CA VAL A 468 13.12 11.35 -6.55
C VAL A 468 14.42 10.58 -6.67
N LYS A 469 15.60 11.21 -6.49
CA LYS A 469 16.92 10.59 -6.75
C LYS A 469 17.13 9.23 -6.05
N PRO A 470 16.71 9.03 -4.78
CA PRO A 470 16.83 7.71 -4.13
C PRO A 470 15.98 6.64 -4.82
N ILE A 471 14.74 6.98 -5.21
CA ILE A 471 13.84 6.07 -5.94
C ILE A 471 14.43 5.71 -7.29
N LEU A 472 14.87 6.71 -8.07
CA LEU A 472 15.46 6.49 -9.40
C LEU A 472 16.71 5.59 -9.31
N ARG A 473 17.57 5.80 -8.30
CA ARG A 473 18.74 4.95 -8.07
C ARG A 473 18.35 3.49 -7.82
N GLY A 474 17.32 3.26 -7.00
CA GLY A 474 16.85 1.91 -6.69
C GLY A 474 16.19 1.20 -7.87
N LEU A 475 15.54 1.95 -8.78
CA LEU A 475 15.01 1.41 -10.03
C LEU A 475 16.11 1.11 -11.06
N ASN A 476 17.09 2.00 -11.21
CA ASN A 476 18.18 1.85 -12.18
C ASN A 476 19.22 0.79 -11.75
N HIS A 477 19.46 0.68 -10.44
CA HIS A 477 20.47 -0.19 -9.85
C HIS A 477 19.89 -0.98 -8.67
N PRO A 478 18.91 -1.87 -8.92
CA PRO A 478 18.26 -2.61 -7.86
C PRO A 478 19.23 -3.59 -7.20
N LEU A 479 19.12 -3.75 -5.88
CA LEU A 479 19.78 -4.86 -5.21
C LEU A 479 19.17 -6.19 -5.72
N PRO A 480 19.92 -7.31 -5.69
CA PRO A 480 19.40 -8.61 -6.10
C PRO A 480 18.06 -8.92 -5.45
N TYR A 481 17.06 -9.19 -6.29
CA TYR A 481 15.69 -9.52 -5.89
C TYR A 481 14.96 -8.45 -5.06
N GLN A 482 15.47 -7.22 -4.95
CA GLN A 482 14.76 -6.15 -4.26
C GLN A 482 13.44 -5.84 -4.96
N LEU A 483 12.36 -5.77 -4.18
CA LEU A 483 11.06 -5.38 -4.71
C LEU A 483 11.09 -3.90 -5.12
N ALA A 484 10.68 -3.58 -6.34
CA ALA A 484 10.51 -2.21 -6.80
C ALA A 484 9.19 -1.65 -6.25
N SER A 485 9.14 -1.41 -4.94
CA SER A 485 7.94 -0.95 -4.24
C SER A 485 8.25 0.33 -3.46
N LEU A 486 7.45 1.36 -3.70
CA LEU A 486 7.58 2.69 -3.11
C LEU A 486 6.22 3.22 -2.65
N TYR A 487 6.25 4.30 -1.86
CA TYR A 487 5.06 5.06 -1.52
C TYR A 487 5.25 6.57 -1.71
N TYR A 488 4.16 7.31 -1.87
CA TYR A 488 4.17 8.72 -2.20
C TYR A 488 2.95 9.43 -1.62
N HIS A 489 3.14 10.64 -1.07
CA HIS A 489 2.01 11.50 -0.68
C HIS A 489 1.57 12.30 -1.90
N PRO A 490 0.43 11.95 -2.52
CA PRO A 490 0.11 12.44 -3.86
C PRO A 490 -0.33 13.91 -3.89
N THR A 491 -0.68 14.49 -2.73
CA THR A 491 -0.98 15.93 -2.62
C THR A 491 0.19 16.79 -3.05
N LYS A 492 1.43 16.30 -2.90
CA LYS A 492 2.65 16.97 -3.35
C LYS A 492 2.80 17.02 -4.88
N GLU A 493 2.13 16.12 -5.61
CA GLU A 493 2.16 16.12 -7.07
C GLU A 493 1.34 17.25 -7.67
N LEU A 494 0.31 17.71 -6.95
CA LEU A 494 -0.66 18.66 -7.48
C LEU A 494 -0.07 20.05 -7.74
N ASP A 495 1.06 20.38 -7.11
CA ASP A 495 1.79 21.63 -7.37
C ASP A 495 2.37 21.68 -8.80
N PHE A 496 2.44 20.53 -9.48
CA PHE A 496 2.93 20.41 -10.86
C PHE A 496 1.82 20.30 -11.91
N ILE A 497 0.56 20.36 -11.48
CA ILE A 497 -0.61 20.17 -12.33
C ILE A 497 -1.47 21.42 -12.26
N ASP A 498 -1.76 22.06 -13.38
CA ASP A 498 -2.79 23.09 -13.47
C ASP A 498 -3.91 22.64 -14.40
N VAL A 499 -5.13 23.04 -14.05
CA VAL A 499 -6.35 22.63 -14.75
C VAL A 499 -7.23 23.85 -14.95
N THR A 500 -7.70 24.03 -16.16
CA THR A 500 -8.65 25.08 -16.53
C THR A 500 -9.77 24.49 -17.36
N PHE A 501 -10.97 25.04 -17.18
CA PHE A 501 -12.15 24.61 -17.91
C PHE A 501 -12.66 25.75 -18.77
N THR A 502 -13.14 25.38 -19.95
CA THR A 502 -14.08 26.19 -20.74
C THR A 502 -15.46 25.57 -20.60
N GLU A 503 -16.47 26.18 -21.23
CA GLU A 503 -17.84 25.67 -21.18
C GLU A 503 -17.98 24.25 -21.74
N ASP A 504 -17.15 23.87 -22.71
CA ASP A 504 -17.25 22.59 -23.42
C ASP A 504 -16.01 21.69 -23.28
N LYS A 505 -14.89 22.20 -22.78
CA LYS A 505 -13.62 21.47 -22.77
C LYS A 505 -12.76 21.71 -21.54
N MET A 506 -12.09 20.64 -21.10
CA MET A 506 -11.04 20.66 -20.09
C MET A 506 -9.65 20.85 -20.73
N PHE A 507 -8.82 21.68 -20.11
CA PHE A 507 -7.41 21.88 -20.43
C PHE A 507 -6.54 21.65 -19.19
N TYR A 508 -5.31 21.20 -19.41
CA TYR A 508 -4.35 21.01 -18.32
C TYR A 508 -2.93 21.32 -18.76
N THR A 509 -2.09 21.65 -17.79
CA THR A 509 -0.63 21.56 -17.90
C THR A 509 -0.14 20.64 -16.79
N TYR A 510 0.83 19.79 -17.13
CA TYR A 510 1.48 18.92 -16.17
C TYR A 510 2.98 19.03 -16.41
N ASP A 511 3.73 19.58 -15.47
CA ASP A 511 5.17 19.80 -15.59
C ASP A 511 5.90 18.47 -15.87
N ASP A 512 6.81 18.45 -16.84
CA ASP A 512 7.61 17.27 -17.18
C ASP A 512 8.65 16.92 -16.12
N ASN A 513 8.99 17.86 -15.23
CA ASN A 513 9.84 17.65 -14.07
C ASN A 513 9.09 17.11 -12.85
N ALA A 514 7.78 16.87 -12.96
CA ALA A 514 7.01 16.35 -11.85
C ALA A 514 7.57 14.99 -11.34
N PRO A 515 7.61 14.76 -10.02
CA PRO A 515 8.18 13.55 -9.44
C PRO A 515 7.63 12.25 -10.03
N MET A 516 6.30 12.15 -10.19
CA MET A 516 5.68 10.92 -10.67
C MET A 516 6.02 10.63 -12.13
N LYS A 517 6.10 11.67 -12.99
CA LYS A 517 6.56 11.51 -14.37
C LYS A 517 7.97 10.93 -14.44
N GLN A 518 8.90 11.45 -13.63
CA GLN A 518 10.27 10.95 -13.57
C GLN A 518 10.33 9.48 -13.09
N ILE A 519 9.53 9.12 -12.09
CA ILE A 519 9.45 7.75 -11.56
C ILE A 519 8.89 6.80 -12.62
N ILE A 520 7.79 7.15 -13.29
CA ILE A 520 7.18 6.34 -14.34
C ILE A 520 8.14 6.16 -15.51
N LYS A 521 8.86 7.22 -15.90
CA LYS A 521 9.89 7.11 -16.93
C LYS A 521 10.94 6.07 -16.53
N ALA A 522 11.47 6.13 -15.31
CA ALA A 522 12.45 5.16 -14.84
C ALA A 522 11.90 3.73 -14.73
N ILE A 523 10.64 3.55 -14.33
CA ILE A 523 9.97 2.24 -14.35
C ILE A 523 9.99 1.65 -15.77
N LYS A 524 9.55 2.44 -16.76
CA LYS A 524 9.49 2.03 -18.17
C LYS A 524 10.87 1.76 -18.76
N ASP A 525 11.81 2.69 -18.59
CA ASP A 525 13.19 2.58 -19.11
C ASP A 525 13.92 1.33 -18.58
N ASN A 526 13.57 0.85 -17.39
CA ASN A 526 14.19 -0.33 -16.75
C ASN A 526 13.37 -1.63 -16.90
N GLY A 527 12.35 -1.63 -17.76
CA GLY A 527 11.54 -2.81 -18.09
C GLY A 527 10.70 -3.34 -16.92
N TYR A 528 10.32 -2.46 -15.98
CA TYR A 528 9.36 -2.80 -14.94
C TYR A 528 7.93 -2.70 -15.47
N VAL A 529 7.05 -3.52 -14.91
CA VAL A 529 5.61 -3.50 -15.15
C VAL A 529 4.90 -3.27 -13.83
N THR A 530 4.06 -2.25 -13.76
CA THR A 530 3.30 -1.97 -12.55
C THR A 530 2.19 -2.98 -12.36
N ALA A 531 1.98 -3.44 -11.12
CA ALA A 531 0.98 -4.44 -10.77
C ALA A 531 0.21 -4.07 -9.51
N HIS A 532 -0.95 -4.69 -9.32
CA HIS A 532 -1.73 -4.63 -8.09
C HIS A 532 -1.28 -5.72 -7.12
N VAL A 533 -1.39 -5.51 -5.81
CA VAL A 533 -1.07 -6.56 -4.84
C VAL A 533 -2.09 -7.70 -4.95
N SER A 534 -3.31 -7.42 -5.39
CA SER A 534 -4.27 -8.49 -5.67
C SER A 534 -3.96 -9.31 -6.93
N ASP A 535 -2.95 -8.95 -7.73
CA ASP A 535 -2.49 -9.76 -8.88
C ASP A 535 -1.68 -11.00 -8.43
N PHE A 536 -1.32 -11.13 -7.14
CA PHE A 536 -0.73 -12.35 -6.56
C PHE A 536 -1.77 -13.48 -6.44
N ARG A 537 -2.21 -14.04 -7.58
CA ARG A 537 -3.14 -15.18 -7.65
C ARG A 537 -2.45 -16.38 -8.31
N ASN A 538 -2.89 -17.59 -7.96
CA ASN A 538 -2.44 -18.84 -8.59
C ASN A 538 -3.31 -19.20 -9.79
#